data_AF-A0A258CJX1-F1
#
_entry.id   AF-A0A258CJX1-F1
#
_cell.length_a   1.000
_cell.length_b   1.000
_cell.length_c   1.000
_cell.angle_alpha   90.00
_cell.angle_beta   90.00
_cell.angle_gamma   90.00
#
_symmetry.space_group_name_H-M   'P 1'
#
loop_
_entity.id
_entity.type
_entity.pdbx_description
1 polymer ?
#
loop_
_entity_poly.entity_id
_entity_poly.type
_entity_poly.pdbx_seq_one_letter_code
_entity_poly.pdbx_strand_id
1 'polypeptide(L)'
;MEIKNAYLLKFPVGLANCLNSANFTGLKELMNSYLFYKCSVNLGFSKDAFFSSAGGDSLVSFFSLVNKFYPDRIMVVHTAVAANNKLNASFFFKFTDCKFLYDAIASEPMEPIFRALFPQTRSVSLKRKMRFDGQPPEAVEKMQSLVESNNDLVVYGSFHMQMEIQEITEKIIGLYIVGSFTSAHPAPVAKESDNSVNDDLFSLGPEVRSVPTRAPAAPK
;
A
#
# COMPACT_ATOMS: atom_id res chain seq x y z
N MET A 1 -12.39 17.60 24.22
CA MET A 1 -10.96 17.95 24.33
C MET A 1 -10.37 17.75 22.94
N GLU A 2 -10.03 18.82 22.24
CA GLU A 2 -9.63 18.79 20.84
C GLU A 2 -8.11 18.58 20.69
N ILE A 3 -7.70 17.80 19.69
CA ILE A 3 -6.29 17.70 19.28
C ILE A 3 -5.87 19.09 18.80
N LYS A 4 -5.03 19.76 19.59
CA LYS A 4 -4.59 21.12 19.30
C LYS A 4 -3.67 21.21 18.09
N ASN A 5 -3.04 20.09 17.69
CA ASN A 5 -2.01 20.11 16.67
C ASN A 5 -2.46 19.50 15.33
N ALA A 6 -2.92 20.37 14.43
CA ALA A 6 -3.23 20.03 13.04
C ALA A 6 -2.03 19.42 12.28
N TYR A 7 -0.80 19.58 12.78
CA TYR A 7 0.40 18.95 12.21
C TYR A 7 0.32 17.41 12.19
N LEU A 8 -0.32 16.79 13.19
CA LEU A 8 -0.43 15.33 13.28
C LEU A 8 -1.30 14.73 12.17
N LEU A 9 -2.27 15.49 11.65
CA LEU A 9 -3.08 15.07 10.51
C LEU A 9 -2.27 14.91 9.21
N LYS A 10 -1.06 15.47 9.15
CA LYS A 10 -0.16 15.30 8.01
C LYS A 10 0.56 13.96 8.01
N PHE A 11 0.63 13.26 9.15
CA PHE A 11 1.37 12.00 9.25
C PHE A 11 0.83 10.91 8.31
N PRO A 12 -0.47 10.61 8.24
CA PRO A 12 -1.01 9.62 7.28
C PRO A 12 -0.65 9.92 5.83
N VAL A 13 -0.72 11.19 5.42
CA VAL A 13 -0.40 11.64 4.06
C VAL A 13 1.10 11.53 3.80
N GLY A 14 1.94 11.98 4.73
CA GLY A 14 3.39 11.84 4.64
C GLY A 14 3.82 10.38 4.54
N LEU A 15 3.18 9.50 5.32
CA LEU A 15 3.42 8.06 5.28
C LEU A 15 3.08 7.48 3.91
N ALA A 16 1.88 7.74 3.39
CA ALA A 16 1.47 7.27 2.07
C ALA A 16 2.43 7.77 0.97
N ASN A 17 2.82 9.04 1.00
CA ASN A 17 3.76 9.61 0.04
C ASN A 17 5.14 8.94 0.08
N CYS A 18 5.70 8.73 1.27
CA CYS A 18 7.00 8.06 1.42
C CYS A 18 6.92 6.60 0.93
N LEU A 19 5.84 5.90 1.24
CA LEU A 19 5.64 4.50 0.85
C LEU A 19 5.37 4.32 -0.64
N ASN A 20 4.67 5.26 -1.30
CA ASN A 20 4.41 5.20 -2.74
C ASN A 20 5.66 5.56 -3.57
N SER A 21 6.57 6.36 -3.01
CA SER A 21 7.81 6.78 -3.67
C SER A 21 9.03 5.96 -3.28
N ALA A 22 8.85 4.92 -2.44
CA ALA A 22 9.94 4.16 -1.83
C ALA A 22 11.01 5.03 -1.15
N ASN A 23 10.64 6.22 -0.66
CA ASN A 23 11.55 7.16 0.01
C ASN A 23 11.75 6.77 1.47
N PHE A 24 12.59 5.77 1.74
CA PHE A 24 12.82 5.28 3.10
C PHE A 24 13.63 6.24 3.99
N THR A 25 14.43 7.12 3.40
CA THR A 25 15.09 8.21 4.13
C THR A 25 14.06 9.19 4.68
N GLY A 26 13.16 9.67 3.83
CA GLY A 26 12.03 10.53 4.24
C GLY A 26 11.07 9.82 5.18
N LEU A 27 10.85 8.51 5.00
CA LEU A 27 10.07 7.71 5.95
C LEU A 27 10.70 7.70 7.34
N LYS A 28 12.02 7.53 7.43
CA LYS A 28 12.75 7.56 8.71
C LYS A 28 12.65 8.92 9.39
N GLU A 29 12.83 10.00 8.63
CA GLU A 29 12.65 11.37 9.12
C GLU A 29 11.22 11.62 9.63
N LEU A 30 10.23 11.13 8.88
CA LEU A 30 8.81 11.18 9.29
C LEU A 30 8.61 10.41 10.60
N MET A 31 9.12 9.18 10.71
CA MET A 31 9.02 8.39 11.94
C MET A 31 9.64 9.13 13.13
N ASN A 32 10.83 9.69 12.98
CA ASN A 32 11.51 10.44 14.06
C ASN A 32 10.77 11.75 14.43
N SER A 33 10.12 12.38 13.45
CA SER A 33 9.39 13.64 13.65
C SER A 33 8.05 13.43 14.36
N TYR A 34 7.42 12.27 14.22
CA TYR A 34 6.06 12.04 14.71
C TYR A 34 5.96 11.00 15.83
N LEU A 35 6.77 9.95 15.81
CA LEU A 35 6.72 8.87 16.80
C LEU A 35 7.55 9.22 18.04
N PHE A 36 7.05 8.79 19.19
CA PHE A 36 7.84 8.72 20.40
C PHE A 36 8.88 7.58 20.28
N TYR A 37 10.06 7.74 20.87
CA TYR A 37 11.14 6.76 20.73
C TYR A 37 10.80 5.36 21.28
N LYS A 38 9.82 5.27 22.19
CA LYS A 38 9.22 4.03 22.70
C LYS A 38 7.81 3.78 22.16
N CYS A 39 7.48 4.27 20.97
CA CYS A 39 6.17 4.02 20.38
C CYS A 39 5.95 2.51 20.28
N SER A 40 4.79 2.05 20.77
CA SER A 40 4.35 0.67 20.58
C SER A 40 3.75 0.52 19.19
N VAL A 41 4.11 -0.55 18.49
CA VAL A 41 3.60 -0.82 17.14
C VAL A 41 2.94 -2.20 17.13
N ASN A 42 1.69 -2.25 16.71
CA ASN A 42 0.94 -3.49 16.56
C ASN A 42 0.37 -3.57 15.14
N LEU A 43 0.78 -4.63 14.44
CA LEU A 43 0.28 -4.98 13.13
C LEU A 43 -0.74 -6.10 13.29
N GLY A 44 -2.03 -5.79 13.11
CA GLY A 44 -3.15 -6.69 13.34
C GLY A 44 -3.14 -7.96 12.49
N PHE A 45 -2.20 -8.16 11.56
CA PHE A 45 -2.08 -9.36 10.74
C PHE A 45 -1.51 -10.58 11.48
N SER A 46 -1.04 -10.40 12.72
CA SER A 46 -0.47 -11.45 13.55
C SER A 46 -1.06 -11.41 14.94
N LYS A 47 -1.43 -12.57 15.48
CA LYS A 47 -1.83 -12.71 16.89
C LYS A 47 -0.64 -12.44 17.84
N ASP A 48 0.59 -12.57 17.33
CA ASP A 48 1.83 -12.58 18.12
C ASP A 48 2.86 -11.51 17.71
N ALA A 49 2.66 -10.76 16.62
CA ALA A 49 3.65 -9.78 16.14
C ALA A 49 3.44 -8.42 16.79
N PHE A 50 3.80 -8.35 18.07
CA PHE A 50 4.05 -7.09 18.74
C PHE A 50 5.47 -6.61 18.40
N PHE A 51 5.57 -5.47 17.73
CA PHE A 51 6.74 -4.61 17.82
C PHE A 51 6.59 -3.81 19.12
N SER A 52 6.63 -4.48 20.26
CA SER A 52 6.40 -3.87 21.58
C SER A 52 7.53 -2.91 22.01
N SER A 53 8.65 -2.90 21.30
CA SER A 53 9.79 -1.98 21.52
C SER A 53 10.49 -1.54 20.25
N ALA A 54 9.93 -1.88 19.08
CA ALA A 54 10.56 -1.64 17.81
C ALA A 54 10.15 -0.25 17.34
N GLY A 55 10.98 0.74 17.65
CA GLY A 55 10.75 2.15 17.29
C GLY A 55 10.66 2.38 15.78
N GLY A 56 10.75 3.65 15.37
CA GLY A 56 10.62 4.05 13.97
C GLY A 56 11.49 3.25 12.98
N ASP A 57 12.70 2.86 13.37
CA ASP A 57 13.62 2.10 12.52
C ASP A 57 13.08 0.73 12.12
N SER A 58 12.44 -0.01 13.04
CA SER A 58 11.89 -1.33 12.73
C SER A 58 10.69 -1.24 11.80
N LEU A 59 9.88 -0.18 11.92
CA LEU A 59 8.83 0.14 10.95
C LEU A 59 9.41 0.45 9.57
N VAL A 60 10.48 1.23 9.50
CA VAL A 60 11.15 1.54 8.23
C VAL A 60 11.68 0.26 7.58
N SER A 61 12.36 -0.60 8.33
CA SER A 61 12.84 -1.91 7.85
C SER A 61 11.69 -2.80 7.37
N PHE A 62 10.59 -2.84 8.13
CA PHE A 62 9.39 -3.58 7.73
C PHE A 62 8.85 -3.07 6.38
N PHE A 63 8.64 -1.76 6.24
CA PHE A 63 8.11 -1.19 4.99
C PHE A 63 9.09 -1.31 3.82
N SER A 64 10.39 -1.27 4.07
CA SER A 64 11.43 -1.55 3.08
C SER A 64 11.31 -2.98 2.54
N LEU A 65 11.10 -3.96 3.44
CA LEU A 65 10.85 -5.33 3.04
C LEU A 65 9.52 -5.49 2.29
N VAL A 66 8.43 -4.86 2.76
CA VAL A 66 7.14 -4.88 2.03
C VAL A 66 7.32 -4.33 0.61
N ASN A 67 8.15 -3.31 0.43
CA ASN A 67 8.43 -2.73 -0.89
C ASN A 67 9.23 -3.67 -1.81
N LYS A 68 10.07 -4.55 -1.25
CA LYS A 68 10.67 -5.62 -2.05
C LYS A 68 9.58 -6.55 -2.61
N PHE A 69 8.66 -6.99 -1.76
CA PHE A 69 7.58 -7.89 -2.18
C PHE A 69 6.58 -7.24 -3.15
N TYR A 70 6.29 -5.96 -2.94
CA TYR A 70 5.23 -5.23 -3.61
C TYR A 70 5.73 -3.84 -4.08
N PRO A 71 6.61 -3.81 -5.10
CA PRO A 71 7.24 -2.56 -5.54
C PRO A 71 6.28 -1.63 -6.27
N ASP A 72 5.18 -2.15 -6.81
CA ASP A 72 4.13 -1.40 -7.51
C ASP A 72 3.00 -0.95 -6.57
N ARG A 73 3.19 -1.10 -5.25
CA ARG A 73 2.17 -0.75 -4.26
C ARG A 73 1.86 0.74 -4.33
N ILE A 74 0.57 1.04 -4.45
CA ILE A 74 0.01 2.38 -4.29
C ILE A 74 -0.92 2.39 -3.09
N MET A 75 -0.78 3.43 -2.27
CA MET A 75 -1.61 3.71 -1.11
C MET A 75 -2.21 5.11 -1.20
N VAL A 76 -3.49 5.24 -0.82
CA VAL A 76 -4.21 6.51 -0.79
C VAL A 76 -4.88 6.66 0.57
N VAL A 77 -4.70 7.83 1.20
CA VAL A 77 -5.43 8.18 2.43
C VAL A 77 -6.86 8.50 2.04
N HIS A 78 -7.82 7.78 2.61
CA HIS A 78 -9.24 8.01 2.37
C HIS A 78 -9.83 8.95 3.43
N THR A 79 -9.54 8.70 4.71
CA THR A 79 -9.91 9.60 5.80
C THR A 79 -8.80 9.72 6.82
N ALA A 80 -8.73 10.87 7.49
CA ALA A 80 -7.92 11.10 8.68
C ALA A 80 -8.73 11.99 9.63
N VAL A 81 -9.10 11.45 10.78
CA VAL A 81 -9.96 12.12 11.76
C VAL A 81 -9.30 12.07 13.13
N ALA A 82 -9.08 13.26 13.67
CA ALA A 82 -8.61 13.50 15.02
C ALA A 82 -9.81 13.50 15.98
N ALA A 83 -9.78 12.65 17.01
CA ALA A 83 -10.79 12.65 18.07
C ALA A 83 -10.15 12.31 19.41
N ASN A 84 -10.28 13.21 20.39
CA ASN A 84 -9.65 13.10 21.72
C ASN A 84 -8.13 12.95 21.63
N ASN A 85 -7.54 11.95 22.26
CA ASN A 85 -6.11 11.63 22.20
C ASN A 85 -5.78 10.61 21.10
N LYS A 86 -6.64 10.47 20.09
CA LYS A 86 -6.49 9.50 19.01
C LYS A 86 -6.60 10.13 17.64
N LEU A 87 -5.76 9.66 16.74
CA LEU A 87 -5.89 9.93 15.31
C LEU A 87 -6.23 8.63 14.59
N ASN A 88 -7.34 8.63 13.88
CA ASN A 88 -7.79 7.48 13.09
C ASN A 88 -7.64 7.81 11.62
N ALA A 89 -6.96 6.95 10.87
CA ALA A 89 -6.81 7.10 9.43
C ALA A 89 -7.23 5.81 8.72
N SER A 90 -7.90 5.97 7.58
CA SER A 90 -8.20 4.87 6.67
C SER A 90 -7.46 5.05 5.36
N PHE A 91 -6.95 3.95 4.83
CA PHE A 91 -6.19 3.92 3.59
C PHE A 91 -6.80 2.87 2.67
N PHE A 92 -6.79 3.16 1.38
CA PHE A 92 -6.94 2.15 0.34
C PHE A 92 -5.58 1.85 -0.27
N PHE A 93 -5.38 0.60 -0.65
CA PHE A 93 -4.17 0.20 -1.35
C PHE A 93 -4.45 -0.76 -2.49
N LYS A 94 -3.52 -0.75 -3.44
CA LYS A 94 -3.43 -1.69 -4.55
C LYS A 94 -1.97 -2.14 -4.68
N PHE A 95 -1.75 -3.41 -4.98
CA PHE A 95 -0.44 -3.92 -5.39
C PHE A 95 -0.59 -5.16 -6.26
N THR A 96 0.48 -5.55 -6.94
CA THR A 96 0.57 -6.83 -7.64
C THR A 96 1.35 -7.82 -6.80
N ASP A 97 0.70 -8.91 -6.41
CA ASP A 97 1.32 -10.05 -5.75
C ASP A 97 1.90 -10.98 -6.83
N CYS A 98 3.18 -10.77 -7.12
CA CYS A 98 3.92 -11.56 -8.11
C CYS A 98 4.53 -12.82 -7.44
N LYS A 99 4.19 -14.01 -7.96
CA LYS A 99 4.66 -15.26 -7.37
C LYS A 99 6.18 -15.39 -7.46
N PHE A 100 6.75 -15.08 -8.62
CA PHE A 100 8.20 -15.18 -8.85
C PHE A 100 8.97 -14.27 -7.89
N LEU A 101 8.52 -13.02 -7.74
CA LEU A 101 9.13 -12.06 -6.84
C LEU A 101 9.02 -12.50 -5.38
N TYR A 102 7.87 -13.04 -4.99
CA TYR A 102 7.66 -13.59 -3.65
C TYR A 102 8.66 -14.71 -3.34
N ASP A 103 8.76 -15.71 -4.23
CA ASP A 103 9.63 -16.86 -4.04
C ASP A 103 11.10 -16.45 -3.97
N ALA A 104 11.53 -15.50 -4.82
CA ALA A 104 12.89 -14.97 -4.81
C ALA A 104 13.23 -14.31 -3.46
N ILE A 105 12.37 -13.42 -2.97
CA ILE A 105 12.62 -12.69 -1.72
C ILE A 105 12.49 -13.62 -0.51
N ALA A 106 11.54 -14.56 -0.52
CA ALA A 106 11.34 -15.52 0.56
C ALA A 106 12.52 -16.50 0.72
N SER A 107 13.35 -16.64 -0.32
CA SER A 107 14.59 -17.43 -0.28
C SER A 107 15.78 -16.66 0.33
N GLU A 108 15.71 -15.32 0.41
CA GLU A 108 16.76 -14.50 1.00
C GLU A 108 16.86 -14.71 2.52
N PRO A 109 18.07 -14.61 3.12
CA PRO A 109 18.23 -14.56 4.56
C PRO A 109 17.44 -13.38 5.16
N MET A 110 16.39 -13.70 5.92
CA MET A 110 15.50 -12.72 6.54
C MET A 110 15.56 -12.81 8.07
N GLU A 111 15.44 -11.68 8.76
CA GLU A 111 15.34 -11.64 10.22
C GLU A 111 14.15 -12.47 10.72
N PRO A 112 14.27 -13.15 11.88
CA PRO A 112 13.22 -14.03 12.39
C PRO A 112 11.84 -13.37 12.52
N ILE A 113 11.82 -12.09 12.96
CA ILE A 113 10.59 -11.33 13.11
C ILE A 113 9.84 -11.14 11.79
N PHE A 114 10.57 -10.96 10.69
CA PHE A 114 9.96 -10.79 9.37
C PHE A 114 9.56 -12.13 8.74
N ARG A 115 10.28 -13.23 8.99
CA ARG A 115 9.85 -14.57 8.54
C ARG A 115 8.50 -14.96 9.10
N ALA A 116 8.22 -14.55 10.34
CA ALA A 116 6.91 -14.75 10.93
C ALA A 116 5.82 -14.01 10.14
N LEU A 117 6.10 -12.84 9.56
CA LEU A 117 5.15 -12.04 8.78
C LEU A 117 5.07 -12.47 7.29
N PHE A 118 6.17 -12.96 6.73
CA PHE A 118 6.31 -13.41 5.35
C PHE A 118 6.77 -14.88 5.33
N PRO A 119 5.84 -15.84 5.52
CA PRO A 119 6.19 -17.26 5.49
C PRO A 119 6.73 -17.66 4.11
N GLN A 120 7.54 -18.72 4.04
CA GLN A 120 8.16 -19.15 2.78
C GLN A 120 7.15 -19.43 1.67
N THR A 121 5.96 -19.92 2.02
CA THR A 121 4.91 -20.21 1.04
C THR A 121 4.01 -18.99 0.84
N ARG A 122 3.99 -18.48 -0.41
CA ARG A 122 3.08 -17.41 -0.87
C ARG A 122 1.63 -17.64 -0.46
N SER A 123 1.11 -18.85 -0.68
CA SER A 123 -0.29 -19.18 -0.38
C SER A 123 -0.61 -19.05 1.12
N VAL A 124 0.31 -19.43 2.01
CA VAL A 124 0.15 -19.25 3.46
C VAL A 124 0.12 -17.77 3.83
N SER A 125 0.98 -16.96 3.19
CA SER A 125 1.01 -15.50 3.38
C SER A 125 -0.31 -14.85 2.97
N LEU A 126 -0.81 -15.19 1.78
CA LEU A 126 -2.07 -14.66 1.25
C LEU A 126 -3.28 -15.13 2.08
N LYS A 127 -3.37 -16.42 2.45
CA LYS A 127 -4.46 -16.93 3.31
C LYS A 127 -4.53 -16.20 4.64
N ARG A 128 -3.37 -15.87 5.24
CA ARG A 128 -3.32 -15.09 6.48
C ARG A 128 -3.80 -13.65 6.30
N LYS A 129 -3.44 -13.02 5.19
CA LYS A 129 -3.83 -11.63 4.87
C LYS A 129 -5.31 -11.50 4.51
N MET A 130 -5.87 -12.49 3.82
CA MET A 130 -7.21 -12.42 3.24
C MET A 130 -8.35 -12.61 4.26
N ARG A 131 -8.09 -13.22 5.42
CA ARG A 131 -9.07 -13.44 6.51
C ARG A 131 -10.46 -13.83 5.98
N PHE A 132 -10.65 -15.12 5.70
CA PHE A 132 -11.90 -15.67 5.15
C PHE A 132 -13.09 -15.65 6.14
N ASP A 133 -12.87 -15.23 7.38
CA ASP A 133 -13.86 -15.29 8.45
C ASP A 133 -15.08 -14.43 8.10
N GLY A 134 -16.27 -15.05 8.10
CA GLY A 134 -17.55 -14.38 7.84
C GLY A 134 -17.90 -14.12 6.36
N GLN A 135 -17.08 -14.59 5.42
CA GLN A 135 -17.39 -14.54 3.99
C GLN A 135 -18.32 -15.70 3.57
N PRO A 136 -19.19 -15.52 2.56
CA PRO A 136 -19.97 -16.61 1.99
C PRO A 136 -19.09 -17.75 1.45
N PRO A 137 -19.49 -19.03 1.56
CA PRO A 137 -18.68 -20.16 1.12
C PRO A 137 -18.17 -20.05 -0.33
N GLU A 138 -19.01 -19.60 -1.26
CA GLU A 138 -18.64 -19.44 -2.68
C GLU A 138 -17.52 -18.40 -2.88
N ALA A 139 -17.54 -17.31 -2.10
CA ALA A 139 -16.51 -16.28 -2.15
C ALA A 139 -15.18 -16.79 -1.58
N VAL A 140 -15.25 -17.61 -0.52
CA VAL A 140 -14.08 -18.27 0.07
C VAL A 140 -13.45 -19.24 -0.91
N GLU A 141 -14.23 -20.10 -1.56
CA GLU A 141 -13.72 -21.08 -2.53
C GLU A 141 -13.05 -20.40 -3.72
N LYS A 142 -13.72 -19.40 -4.31
CA LYS A 142 -13.14 -18.61 -5.41
C LYS A 142 -11.82 -17.98 -5.00
N MET A 143 -11.75 -17.40 -3.81
CA MET A 143 -10.53 -16.74 -3.36
C MET A 143 -9.42 -17.73 -2.98
N GLN A 144 -9.76 -18.89 -2.43
CA GLN A 144 -8.80 -19.98 -2.19
C GLN A 144 -8.17 -20.46 -3.50
N SER A 145 -8.97 -20.67 -4.55
CA SER A 145 -8.44 -21.07 -5.86
C SER A 145 -7.45 -20.04 -6.44
N LEU A 146 -7.70 -18.75 -6.25
CA LEU A 146 -6.78 -17.69 -6.67
C LEU A 146 -5.46 -17.73 -5.89
N VAL A 147 -5.53 -17.92 -4.57
CA VAL A 147 -4.35 -17.97 -3.70
C VAL A 147 -3.45 -19.17 -3.97
N GLU A 148 -4.05 -20.29 -4.36
CA GLU A 148 -3.33 -21.51 -4.72
C GLU A 148 -2.85 -21.51 -6.16
N SER A 149 -3.35 -20.60 -6.99
CA SER A 149 -2.91 -20.46 -8.38
C SER A 149 -1.46 -19.97 -8.48
N ASN A 150 -0.82 -20.31 -9.61
CA ASN A 150 0.48 -19.76 -9.99
C ASN A 150 0.38 -18.39 -10.67
N ASN A 151 -0.83 -17.82 -10.77
CA ASN A 151 -1.03 -16.52 -11.39
C ASN A 151 -0.56 -15.41 -10.46
N ASP A 152 0.01 -14.38 -11.07
CA ASP A 152 0.17 -13.09 -10.41
C ASP A 152 -1.21 -12.49 -10.14
N LEU A 153 -1.37 -11.86 -8.99
CA LEU A 153 -2.66 -11.34 -8.55
C LEU A 153 -2.57 -9.84 -8.34
N VAL A 154 -3.52 -9.09 -8.90
CA VAL A 154 -3.73 -7.71 -8.48
C VAL A 154 -4.64 -7.74 -7.26
N VAL A 155 -4.15 -7.14 -6.18
CA VAL A 155 -4.79 -7.13 -4.86
C VAL A 155 -5.25 -5.72 -4.52
N TYR A 156 -6.49 -5.62 -4.06
CA TYR A 156 -7.05 -4.42 -3.45
C TYR A 156 -7.37 -4.68 -1.99
N GLY A 157 -7.12 -3.68 -1.16
CA GLY A 157 -7.51 -3.71 0.23
C GLY A 157 -7.58 -2.34 0.85
N SER A 158 -7.88 -2.35 2.13
CA SER A 158 -7.84 -1.18 2.98
C SER A 158 -7.08 -1.48 4.24
N PHE A 159 -6.55 -0.46 4.90
CA PHE A 159 -6.16 -0.62 6.30
C PHE A 159 -6.61 0.57 7.13
N HIS A 160 -6.94 0.26 8.37
CA HIS A 160 -7.24 1.22 9.40
C HIS A 160 -6.02 1.39 10.30
N MET A 161 -5.66 2.64 10.54
CA MET A 161 -4.55 3.03 11.39
C MET A 161 -5.11 3.86 12.54
N GLN A 162 -4.98 3.35 13.76
CA GLN A 162 -5.26 4.10 14.98
C GLN A 162 -3.92 4.50 15.60
N MET A 163 -3.77 5.79 15.89
CA MET A 163 -2.62 6.38 16.55
C MET A 163 -3.03 6.94 17.90
N GLU A 164 -2.29 6.60 18.95
CA GLU A 164 -2.44 7.17 20.28
C GLU A 164 -1.45 8.31 20.48
N ILE A 165 -1.94 9.46 20.91
CA ILE A 165 -1.17 10.70 21.01
C ILE A 165 -0.97 11.04 22.48
N GLN A 166 0.27 11.35 22.85
CA GLN A 166 0.59 11.90 24.16
C GLN A 166 0.48 13.42 24.13
N GLU A 167 -0.38 13.99 24.98
CA GLU A 167 -0.71 15.41 24.95
C GLU A 167 0.48 16.34 25.24
N ILE A 168 1.40 15.93 26.12
CA ILE A 168 2.53 16.78 26.55
C ILE A 168 3.57 16.90 25.44
N THR A 169 3.89 15.80 24.77
CA THR A 169 4.94 15.76 23.73
C THR A 169 4.39 15.97 22.33
N GLU A 170 3.07 15.86 22.19
CA GLU A 170 2.36 15.81 20.91
C GLU A 170 2.95 14.75 19.95
N LYS A 171 3.44 13.64 20.50
CA LYS A 171 3.99 12.50 19.76
C LYS A 171 3.03 11.33 19.76
N ILE A 172 3.15 10.50 18.73
CA ILE A 172 2.47 9.21 18.64
C ILE A 172 3.20 8.20 19.54
N ILE A 173 2.50 7.66 20.53
CA ILE A 173 3.02 6.67 21.49
C ILE A 173 2.53 5.24 21.21
N GLY A 174 1.49 5.11 20.40
CA GLY A 174 0.94 3.83 19.98
C GLY A 174 0.47 3.88 18.54
N LEU A 175 0.80 2.86 17.77
CA LEU A 175 0.40 2.69 16.37
C LEU A 175 -0.22 1.31 16.20
N TYR A 176 -1.51 1.28 15.88
CA TYR A 176 -2.25 0.06 15.61
C TYR A 176 -2.73 0.05 14.16
N ILE A 177 -2.27 -0.93 13.37
CA ILE A 177 -2.57 -1.05 11.95
C ILE A 177 -3.33 -2.35 11.71
N VAL A 178 -4.54 -2.27 11.19
CA VAL A 178 -5.35 -3.44 10.79
C VAL A 178 -5.68 -3.32 9.33
N GLY A 179 -5.17 -4.24 8.51
CA GLY A 179 -5.58 -4.33 7.11
C GLY A 179 -6.68 -5.35 6.88
N SER A 180 -7.50 -5.03 5.91
CA SER A 180 -8.61 -5.82 5.41
C SER A 180 -8.43 -5.99 3.91
N PHE A 181 -8.54 -7.23 3.47
CA PHE A 181 -8.53 -7.55 2.06
C PHE A 181 -9.90 -7.26 1.45
N THR A 182 -9.94 -6.69 0.25
CA THR A 182 -11.21 -6.36 -0.43
C THR A 182 -11.44 -7.26 -1.63
N SER A 183 -10.46 -7.38 -2.53
CA SER A 183 -10.60 -8.22 -3.73
C SER A 183 -9.24 -8.59 -4.35
N ALA A 184 -9.20 -9.74 -5.03
CA ALA A 184 -8.11 -10.17 -5.89
C ALA A 184 -8.66 -10.58 -7.24
N HIS A 185 -7.86 -10.37 -8.28
CA HIS A 185 -8.06 -11.00 -9.57
C HIS A 185 -6.70 -11.28 -10.23
N PRO A 186 -6.63 -12.19 -11.20
CA PRO A 186 -5.41 -12.41 -11.98
C PRO A 186 -4.91 -11.09 -12.59
N ALA A 187 -3.59 -10.90 -12.58
CA ALA A 187 -2.96 -9.79 -13.28
C ALA A 187 -3.19 -9.95 -14.79
N PRO A 188 -3.45 -8.86 -15.53
CA PRO A 188 -3.60 -8.93 -16.97
C PRO A 188 -2.26 -9.37 -17.58
N VAL A 189 -2.28 -10.50 -18.29
CA VAL A 189 -1.14 -10.93 -19.10
C VAL A 189 -1.03 -9.95 -20.25
N ALA A 190 0.17 -9.35 -20.43
CA ALA A 190 0.44 -8.60 -21.64
C ALA A 190 0.19 -9.53 -22.82
N LYS A 191 -0.81 -9.22 -23.65
CA LYS A 191 -0.91 -9.87 -24.95
C LYS A 191 0.34 -9.47 -25.70
N GLU A 192 1.18 -10.44 -26.07
CA GLU A 192 2.21 -10.20 -27.07
C GLU A 192 1.51 -9.48 -28.22
N SER A 193 1.93 -8.25 -28.48
CA SER A 193 1.58 -7.63 -29.74
C SER A 193 2.18 -8.55 -30.80
N ASP A 194 1.36 -9.08 -31.69
CA ASP A 194 1.85 -9.71 -32.90
C ASP A 194 2.84 -8.73 -33.52
N ASN A 195 4.13 -9.07 -33.46
CA ASN A 195 5.20 -8.35 -34.14
C ASN A 195 5.10 -8.62 -35.66
N SER A 196 3.96 -8.32 -36.26
CA SER A 196 3.94 -7.94 -37.68
C SER A 196 4.48 -6.52 -37.75
N VAL A 197 5.78 -6.44 -38.01
CA VAL A 197 6.47 -5.22 -38.39
C VAL A 197 5.73 -4.63 -39.59
N ASN A 198 4.92 -3.59 -39.36
CA ASN A 198 4.54 -2.65 -40.42
C ASN A 198 5.58 -1.53 -40.40
N ASP A 199 6.59 -1.66 -41.25
CA ASP A 199 7.67 -0.70 -41.54
C ASP A 199 7.16 0.56 -42.27
N ASP A 200 6.04 1.15 -41.86
CA ASP A 200 5.45 2.32 -42.53
C ASP A 200 5.03 3.46 -41.57
N LEU A 201 5.79 3.66 -40.48
CA LEU A 201 5.52 4.75 -39.53
C LEU A 201 6.64 5.79 -39.41
N PHE A 202 7.48 5.94 -40.45
CA PHE A 202 8.44 7.05 -40.58
C PHE A 202 8.53 7.59 -42.01
N SER A 203 7.39 7.95 -42.59
CA SER A 203 7.36 8.86 -43.73
C SER A 203 6.03 9.60 -43.76
N LEU A 204 6.03 10.87 -43.34
CA LEU A 204 5.60 12.03 -44.13
C LEU A 204 5.54 13.26 -43.20
N GLY A 205 6.09 14.37 -43.71
CA GLY A 205 6.40 15.61 -42.98
C GLY A 205 5.18 16.45 -42.54
N PRO A 206 5.41 17.73 -42.19
CA PRO A 206 4.43 18.53 -41.46
C PRO A 206 3.36 19.08 -42.39
N GLU A 207 2.13 18.60 -42.27
CA GLU A 207 0.97 19.33 -42.80
C GLU A 207 0.47 20.37 -41.80
N VAL A 208 0.58 21.62 -42.22
CA VAL A 208 0.07 22.83 -41.57
C VAL A 208 -1.45 22.74 -41.46
N ARG A 209 -1.99 22.62 -40.24
CA ARG A 209 -3.43 22.75 -40.00
C ARG A 209 -3.81 24.24 -39.94
N SER A 210 -4.52 24.70 -40.96
CA SER A 210 -5.21 26.00 -40.99
C SER A 210 -6.32 26.06 -39.93
N VAL A 211 -6.40 27.18 -39.22
CA VAL A 211 -7.43 27.50 -38.21
C VAL A 211 -8.78 27.81 -38.91
N PRO A 212 -9.93 27.33 -38.40
CA PRO A 212 -11.23 27.73 -38.94
C PRO A 212 -11.63 29.12 -38.42
N THR A 213 -11.85 30.05 -39.34
CA THR A 213 -12.38 31.39 -39.09
C THR A 213 -13.86 31.33 -38.70
N ARG A 214 -14.20 31.89 -37.54
CA ARG A 214 -15.58 31.99 -37.02
C ARG A 214 -16.34 33.11 -37.75
N ALA A 215 -17.46 32.79 -38.39
CA ALA A 215 -18.33 33.78 -39.04
C ALA A 215 -19.10 34.62 -37.99
N PRO A 216 -19.35 35.92 -38.23
CA PRO A 216 -20.10 36.78 -37.32
C PRO A 216 -21.61 36.54 -37.42
N ALA A 217 -22.29 36.54 -36.27
CA ALA A 217 -23.74 36.45 -36.16
C ALA A 217 -24.41 37.77 -36.61
N ALA A 218 -25.50 37.67 -37.38
CA ALA A 218 -26.32 38.79 -37.81
C ALA A 218 -27.22 39.30 -36.66
N PRO A 219 -27.52 40.60 -36.60
CA PRO A 219 -28.34 41.20 -35.54
C PRO A 219 -29.83 40.94 -35.75
N LYS A 220 -30.56 40.74 -34.65
CA LYS A 220 -31.99 40.99 -34.52
C LYS A 220 -32.21 41.96 -33.37
#